data_AF-A0A3P6EK16-F1
#
_entry.id   AF-A0A3P6EK16-F1
#
_cell.length_a   1.000
_cell.length_b   1.000
_cell.length_c   1.000
_cell.angle_alpha   90.00
_cell.angle_beta   90.00
_cell.angle_gamma   90.00
#
_symmetry.space_group_name_H-M   'P 1'
#
loop_
_entity.id
_entity.type
_entity.pdbx_description
1 polymer ?
#
loop_
_entity_poly.entity_id
_entity_poly.type
_entity_poly.pdbx_seq_one_letter_code
_entity_poly.pdbx_strand_id
1 'polypeptide(L)'
;MANSTARVIISNRKLYPGYNPFAPIDKKKLKELADWLKTCPHYRTALDKKPRKSRTWWYQILRNSLEWLEDCHIDAWINVLRKRYDANPQHFRSERMCFLDHLFAQQWRFNFKDFNDLEPDQNGLRRRLPGGAWNYYAGTIPSFCQSNKVWGTDIDDIYAPVNFTDTHWIAMWISIPKRHIVVFDSICSKISP
;
A
#
# COMPACT_ATOMS: atom_id res chain seq x y z
N MET A 1 -1.15 -2.12 24.07
CA MET A 1 -0.06 -1.99 23.07
C MET A 1 -0.69 -2.05 21.70
N ALA A 2 -0.60 -0.99 20.89
CA ALA A 2 -1.27 -0.96 19.58
C ALA A 2 -0.57 -1.92 18.60
N ASN A 3 -1.35 -2.78 17.93
CA ASN A 3 -0.88 -3.66 16.87
C ASN A 3 -0.51 -2.84 15.63
N SER A 4 0.76 -2.44 15.51
CA SER A 4 1.24 -1.71 14.34
C SER A 4 1.48 -2.65 13.16
N THR A 5 0.83 -2.40 12.03
CA THR A 5 1.04 -3.12 10.76
C THR A 5 2.52 -3.19 10.36
N ALA A 6 3.30 -2.15 10.67
CA ALA A 6 4.74 -2.13 10.40
C ALA A 6 5.49 -3.25 11.15
N ARG A 7 5.08 -3.60 12.38
CA ARG A 7 5.67 -4.72 13.13
C ARG A 7 5.27 -6.09 12.59
N VAL A 8 4.18 -6.16 11.83
CA VAL A 8 3.77 -7.40 11.14
C VAL A 8 4.65 -7.60 9.92
N ILE A 9 4.96 -6.54 9.18
CA ILE A 9 5.69 -6.59 7.90
C ILE A 9 7.22 -6.68 8.09
N ILE A 10 7.76 -5.85 8.98
CA ILE A 10 9.21 -5.72 9.20
C ILE A 10 9.65 -6.70 10.26
N SER A 11 10.74 -7.43 10.00
CA SER A 11 11.28 -8.39 10.96
C SER A 11 11.78 -7.66 12.21
N ASN A 12 11.31 -8.09 13.39
CA ASN A 12 11.82 -7.59 14.67
C ASN A 12 13.22 -8.16 15.00
N ARG A 13 13.74 -9.11 14.22
CA ARG A 13 15.08 -9.65 14.43
C ARG A 13 16.09 -8.60 13.97
N LYS A 14 16.97 -8.15 14.86
CA LYS A 14 18.09 -7.22 14.56
C LYS A 14 19.18 -7.92 13.74
N LEU A 15 18.82 -8.51 12.61
CA LEU A 15 19.75 -9.29 11.78
C LEU A 15 20.70 -8.37 11.00
N TYR A 16 20.28 -7.13 10.69
CA TYR A 16 21.03 -6.17 9.90
C TYR A 16 20.76 -4.72 10.35
N PRO A 17 21.68 -3.76 10.09
CA PRO A 17 21.40 -2.32 10.22
C PRO A 17 20.42 -1.87 9.12
N GLY A 18 19.17 -2.34 9.23
CA GLY A 18 18.08 -2.05 8.31
C GLY A 18 17.36 -0.75 8.63
N TYR A 19 16.42 -0.38 7.77
CA TYR A 19 15.52 0.74 8.00
C TYR A 19 14.65 0.49 9.24
N ASN A 20 14.76 1.36 10.24
CA ASN A 20 13.87 1.37 11.39
C ASN A 20 12.77 2.44 11.17
N PRO A 21 11.51 2.05 10.91
CA PRO A 21 10.41 3.00 10.75
C PRO A 21 10.07 3.76 12.04
N PHE A 22 10.53 3.27 13.20
CA PHE A 22 10.35 3.89 14.50
C PHE A 22 11.58 4.67 14.97
N ALA A 23 12.59 4.85 14.09
CA ALA A 23 13.72 5.70 14.42
C ALA A 23 13.26 7.15 14.68
N PRO A 24 13.90 7.87 15.61
CA PRO A 24 13.65 9.30 15.78
C PRO A 24 13.83 10.06 14.46
N ILE A 25 13.02 11.10 14.27
CA ILE A 25 13.10 11.95 13.09
C ILE A 25 14.47 12.64 13.05
N ASP A 26 15.16 12.51 11.92
CA ASP A 26 16.37 13.27 11.63
C ASP A 26 16.00 14.76 11.41
N LYS A 27 16.29 15.58 12.41
CA LYS A 27 15.97 17.01 12.40
C LYS A 27 16.69 17.77 11.27
N LYS A 28 17.87 17.33 10.85
CA LYS A 28 18.62 17.95 9.75
C LYS A 28 17.90 17.70 8.43
N LYS A 29 17.53 16.45 8.14
CA LYS A 29 16.76 16.10 6.94
C LYS A 29 15.38 16.76 6.91
N LEU A 30 14.72 16.87 8.06
CA LEU A 30 13.44 17.57 8.16
C LEU A 30 13.60 19.06 7.81
N LYS A 31 14.68 19.70 8.28
CA LYS A 31 15.00 21.09 7.94
C LYS A 31 15.31 21.24 6.45
N GLU A 32 16.13 20.36 5.88
CA GLU A 32 16.46 20.35 4.45
C GLU A 32 15.21 20.23 3.58
N LEU A 33 14.30 19.32 3.92
CA LEU A 33 13.01 19.18 3.23
C LEU A 33 12.18 20.46 3.36
N ALA A 34 12.09 21.04 4.55
CA ALA A 34 11.33 22.27 4.78
C ALA A 34 11.90 23.46 4.01
N ASP A 35 13.22 23.59 3.95
CA ASP A 35 13.91 24.66 3.22
C ASP A 35 13.77 24.48 1.71
N TRP A 36 13.88 23.26 1.19
CA TRP A 36 13.62 22.96 -0.23
C TRP A 36 12.16 23.21 -0.64
N LEU A 37 11.19 22.92 0.22
CA LEU A 37 9.79 23.22 -0.08
C LEU A 37 9.55 24.73 -0.22
N LYS A 38 10.26 25.58 0.52
CA LYS A 38 10.16 27.04 0.41
C LYS A 38 10.61 27.55 -0.96
N THR A 39 11.50 26.84 -1.65
CA THR A 39 11.98 27.21 -3.00
C THR A 39 11.04 26.74 -4.11
N CYS A 40 10.02 25.93 -3.79
CA CYS A 40 9.13 25.36 -4.79
C CYS A 40 8.03 26.36 -5.22
N PRO A 41 7.61 26.33 -6.50
CA PRO A 41 6.46 27.11 -6.96
C PRO A 41 5.20 26.82 -6.11
N HIS A 42 4.38 27.86 -5.93
CA HIS A 42 3.14 27.80 -5.16
C HIS A 42 3.32 27.46 -3.67
N TYR A 43 4.54 27.52 -3.08
CA TYR A 43 4.74 27.21 -1.66
C TYR A 43 3.84 28.03 -0.73
N ARG A 44 3.73 29.35 -0.97
CA ARG A 44 2.91 30.27 -0.16
C ARG A 44 1.42 30.29 -0.53
N THR A 45 1.02 29.62 -1.60
CA THR A 45 -0.39 29.57 -2.03
C THR A 45 -1.22 28.77 -1.03
N ALA A 46 -2.46 29.20 -0.75
CA ALA A 46 -3.38 28.44 0.09
C ALA A 46 -3.68 27.06 -0.52
N LEU A 47 -3.96 26.04 0.32
CA LEU A 47 -4.06 24.64 -0.12
C LEU A 47 -5.09 24.42 -1.23
N ASP A 48 -6.27 25.02 -1.07
CA ASP A 48 -7.40 25.02 -2.00
C ASP A 48 -7.05 25.62 -3.38
N LYS A 49 -6.02 26.47 -3.43
CA LYS A 49 -5.56 27.16 -4.65
C LYS A 49 -4.30 26.55 -5.24
N LYS A 50 -3.68 25.55 -4.59
CA LYS A 50 -2.51 24.89 -5.14
C LYS A 50 -2.92 23.93 -6.27
N PRO A 51 -2.15 23.83 -7.36
CA PRO A 51 -2.38 22.79 -8.35
C PRO A 51 -2.27 21.40 -7.69
N ARG A 52 -3.26 20.53 -7.89
CA ARG A 52 -3.28 19.13 -7.37
C ARG A 52 -2.03 18.34 -7.74
N LYS A 53 -1.48 18.58 -8.93
CA LYS A 53 -0.26 17.90 -9.41
C LYS A 53 1.04 18.53 -8.87
N SER A 54 0.97 19.56 -8.04
CA SER A 54 2.16 20.24 -7.53
C SER A 54 2.77 19.49 -6.35
N ARG A 55 4.11 19.48 -6.28
CA ARG A 55 4.85 18.91 -5.15
C ARG A 55 4.48 19.59 -3.82
N THR A 56 4.25 20.90 -3.85
CA THR A 56 3.89 21.68 -2.65
C THR A 56 2.51 21.33 -2.11
N TRP A 57 1.55 20.99 -2.97
CA TRP A 57 0.27 20.41 -2.55
C TRP A 57 0.48 19.05 -1.88
N TRP A 58 1.18 18.14 -2.56
CA TRP A 58 1.42 16.77 -2.08
C TRP A 58 2.11 16.74 -0.70
N TYR A 59 3.21 17.48 -0.55
CA TYR A 59 3.92 17.57 0.73
C TYR A 59 3.14 18.34 1.80
N GLN A 60 2.26 19.28 1.42
CA GLN A 60 1.45 19.98 2.41
C GLN A 60 0.40 19.05 3.03
N ILE A 61 -0.24 18.19 2.23
CA ILE A 61 -1.15 17.16 2.75
C ILE A 61 -0.41 16.24 3.73
N LEU A 62 0.75 15.71 3.36
CA LEU A 62 1.53 14.85 4.25
C LEU A 62 2.00 15.51 5.55
N ARG A 63 2.24 16.82 5.52
CA ARG A 63 2.73 17.58 6.69
C ARG A 63 1.59 18.08 7.57
N ASN A 64 0.37 18.16 7.06
CA ASN A 64 -0.79 18.66 7.80
C ASN A 64 -1.67 17.48 8.24
N SER A 65 -1.73 17.22 9.55
CA SER A 65 -2.46 16.09 10.12
C SER A 65 -4.00 16.19 10.05
N LEU A 66 -4.53 17.23 9.42
CA LEU A 66 -5.98 17.49 9.33
C LEU A 66 -6.60 17.06 7.99
N GLU A 67 -5.78 16.71 6.99
CA GLU A 67 -6.23 16.33 5.66
C GLU A 67 -6.11 14.83 5.43
N TRP A 68 -7.04 14.26 4.65
CA TRP A 68 -6.98 12.85 4.25
C TRP A 68 -5.92 12.63 3.17
N LEU A 69 -5.23 11.48 3.27
CA LEU A 69 -4.28 11.05 2.24
C LEU A 69 -5.04 10.57 0.99
N GLU A 70 -4.71 11.14 -0.17
CA GLU A 70 -5.17 10.63 -1.47
C GLU A 70 -4.34 9.42 -1.95
N ASP A 71 -4.84 8.68 -2.95
CA ASP A 71 -4.24 7.48 -3.54
C ASP A 71 -2.74 7.62 -3.81
N CYS A 72 -2.33 8.75 -4.39
CA CYS A 72 -0.93 9.02 -4.74
C CYS A 72 0.02 9.07 -3.52
N HIS A 73 -0.48 9.44 -2.33
CA HIS A 73 0.30 9.42 -1.10
C HIS A 73 0.50 7.99 -0.59
N ILE A 74 -0.57 7.20 -0.62
CA ILE A 74 -0.55 5.80 -0.20
C ILE A 74 0.34 4.99 -1.14
N ASP A 75 0.17 5.13 -2.46
CA ASP A 75 0.99 4.44 -3.45
C ASP A 75 2.46 4.83 -3.38
N ALA A 76 2.77 6.09 -3.07
CA ALA A 76 4.15 6.51 -2.85
C ALA A 76 4.77 5.78 -1.65
N TRP A 77 4.02 5.60 -0.56
CA TRP A 77 4.49 4.82 0.58
C TRP A 77 4.66 3.34 0.24
N ILE A 78 3.71 2.75 -0.49
CA ILE A 78 3.82 1.38 -1.01
C ILE A 78 5.03 1.23 -1.93
N ASN A 79 5.30 2.19 -2.82
CA ASN A 79 6.50 2.22 -3.68
C ASN A 79 7.78 2.21 -2.84
N VAL A 80 7.83 2.97 -1.74
CA VAL A 80 8.98 2.95 -0.81
C VAL A 80 9.16 1.54 -0.21
N LEU A 81 8.09 0.89 0.23
CA LEU A 81 8.15 -0.49 0.75
C LEU A 81 8.62 -1.48 -0.33
N ARG A 82 8.06 -1.39 -1.54
CA ARG A 82 8.49 -2.21 -2.69
C ARG A 82 9.96 -2.02 -2.99
N LYS A 83 10.46 -0.78 -3.06
CA LYS A 83 11.87 -0.52 -3.37
C LYS A 83 12.81 -1.03 -2.29
N ARG A 84 12.40 -0.93 -1.03
CA ARG A 84 13.17 -1.50 0.10
C ARG A 84 13.20 -3.03 0.06
N TYR A 85 12.07 -3.65 -0.27
CA TYR A 85 11.95 -5.10 -0.40
C TYR A 85 12.75 -5.64 -1.57
N ASP A 86 12.66 -4.99 -2.73
CA ASP A 86 13.45 -5.27 -3.94
C ASP A 86 14.96 -5.27 -3.63
N ALA A 87 15.43 -4.25 -2.90
CA ALA A 87 16.85 -4.12 -2.57
C ALA A 87 17.32 -5.04 -1.44
N ASN A 88 16.46 -5.34 -0.45
CA ASN A 88 16.83 -6.05 0.77
C ASN A 88 15.65 -6.89 1.30
N PRO A 89 15.25 -7.98 0.62
CA PRO A 89 14.09 -8.78 1.02
C PRO A 89 14.28 -9.41 2.41
N GLN A 90 15.52 -9.71 2.80
CA GLN A 90 15.89 -10.26 4.11
C GLN A 90 15.58 -9.34 5.31
N HIS A 91 15.30 -8.04 5.07
CA HIS A 91 14.87 -7.11 6.13
C HIS A 91 13.38 -7.25 6.48
N PHE A 92 12.63 -7.98 5.67
CA PHE A 92 11.20 -8.20 5.85
C PHE A 92 10.97 -9.56 6.50
N ARG A 93 9.73 -9.83 6.91
CA ARG A 93 9.39 -11.07 7.61
C ARG A 93 9.55 -12.34 6.76
N SER A 94 9.54 -12.21 5.44
CA SER A 94 9.57 -13.30 4.47
C SER A 94 10.05 -12.76 3.13
N GLU A 95 10.76 -13.58 2.35
CA GLU A 95 11.17 -13.27 0.96
C GLU A 95 10.14 -13.77 -0.08
N ARG A 96 9.01 -14.31 0.41
CA ARG A 96 7.88 -14.79 -0.37
C ARG A 96 6.66 -13.89 -0.16
N MET A 97 6.88 -12.58 -0.13
CA MET A 97 5.81 -11.59 0.01
C MET A 97 5.84 -10.53 -1.09
N CYS A 98 4.72 -9.84 -1.29
CA CYS A 98 4.63 -8.69 -2.19
C CYS A 98 3.72 -7.57 -1.64
N PHE A 99 3.84 -6.37 -2.22
CA PHE A 99 3.00 -5.22 -1.91
C PHE A 99 2.29 -4.74 -3.17
N LEU A 100 0.98 -4.57 -3.10
CA LEU A 100 0.13 -4.09 -4.19
C LEU A 100 -0.25 -2.62 -3.98
N ASP A 101 -0.63 -1.96 -5.08
CA ASP A 101 -1.15 -0.59 -5.09
C ASP A 101 -2.65 -0.55 -4.72
N HIS A 102 -3.19 0.67 -4.56
CA HIS A 102 -4.62 0.87 -4.26
C HIS A 102 -5.55 0.31 -5.34
N LEU A 103 -5.10 0.26 -6.60
CA LEU A 103 -5.89 -0.20 -7.74
C LEU A 103 -6.34 -1.65 -7.58
N PHE A 104 -5.52 -2.50 -6.97
CA PHE A 104 -5.88 -3.90 -6.73
C PHE A 104 -7.21 -4.03 -5.97
N ALA A 105 -7.34 -3.35 -4.84
CA ALA A 105 -8.53 -3.42 -4.01
C ALA A 105 -9.72 -2.69 -4.66
N GLN A 106 -9.45 -1.58 -5.35
CA GLN A 106 -10.46 -0.81 -6.05
C GLN A 106 -11.09 -1.60 -7.21
N GLN A 107 -10.30 -2.36 -7.96
CA GLN A 107 -10.80 -3.25 -9.01
C GLN A 107 -11.76 -4.29 -8.43
N TRP A 108 -11.40 -4.96 -7.33
CA TRP A 108 -12.29 -5.91 -6.68
C TRP A 108 -13.57 -5.22 -6.20
N ARG A 109 -13.48 -4.06 -5.55
CA ARG A 109 -14.66 -3.31 -5.07
C ARG A 109 -15.66 -3.03 -6.18
N PHE A 110 -15.18 -2.59 -7.36
CA PHE A 110 -16.07 -2.26 -8.47
C PHE A 110 -16.62 -3.48 -9.21
N ASN A 111 -15.84 -4.56 -9.30
CA ASN A 111 -16.21 -5.73 -10.10
C ASN A 111 -16.76 -6.89 -9.26
N PHE A 112 -16.84 -6.75 -7.92
CA PHE A 112 -17.23 -7.86 -7.04
C PHE A 112 -18.65 -8.36 -7.32
N LYS A 113 -19.59 -7.45 -7.55
CA LYS A 113 -20.97 -7.81 -7.88
C LYS A 113 -21.01 -8.67 -9.15
N ASP A 114 -20.39 -8.21 -10.22
CA ASP A 114 -20.32 -8.96 -11.49
C ASP A 114 -19.63 -10.31 -11.31
N PHE A 115 -18.53 -10.35 -10.55
CA PHE A 115 -17.85 -11.61 -10.23
C PHE A 115 -18.77 -12.58 -9.48
N ASN A 116 -19.58 -12.09 -8.54
CA ASN A 116 -20.46 -12.91 -7.72
C ASN A 116 -21.71 -13.39 -8.46
N ASP A 117 -22.27 -12.54 -9.32
CA ASP A 117 -23.50 -12.79 -10.06
C ASP A 117 -23.27 -13.68 -11.30
N LEU A 118 -22.02 -13.85 -11.73
CA LEU A 118 -21.68 -14.76 -12.82
C LEU A 118 -21.73 -16.22 -12.36
N GLU A 119 -22.57 -17.00 -13.04
CA GLU A 119 -22.61 -18.45 -12.90
C GLU A 119 -21.21 -19.04 -13.20
N PRO A 120 -20.70 -19.93 -12.34
CA PRO A 120 -19.47 -20.62 -12.64
C PRO A 120 -19.67 -21.48 -13.91
N ASP A 121 -18.58 -21.76 -14.62
CA ASP A 121 -18.64 -22.78 -15.67
C ASP A 121 -18.99 -24.16 -15.09
N GLN A 122 -19.23 -25.13 -15.97
CA GLN A 122 -19.52 -26.53 -15.63
C GLN A 122 -18.54 -27.18 -14.64
N ASN A 123 -17.37 -26.59 -14.41
CA ASN A 123 -16.35 -27.05 -13.47
C ASN A 123 -16.32 -26.26 -12.15
N GLY A 124 -17.19 -25.26 -11.95
CA GLY A 124 -17.18 -24.42 -10.75
C GLY A 124 -16.12 -23.31 -10.76
N LEU A 125 -15.32 -23.16 -11.84
CA LEU A 125 -14.02 -22.50 -11.81
C LEU A 125 -13.99 -21.13 -12.51
N ARG A 126 -14.81 -20.90 -13.54
CA ARG A 126 -14.69 -19.69 -14.36
C ARG A 126 -15.69 -18.59 -14.03
N ARG A 127 -15.59 -18.04 -12.82
CA ARG A 127 -16.08 -16.68 -12.59
C ARG A 127 -15.10 -15.69 -13.21
N ARG A 128 -15.58 -14.73 -14.00
CA ARG A 128 -14.72 -13.77 -14.70
C ARG A 128 -14.01 -12.89 -13.67
N LEU A 129 -12.68 -12.97 -13.63
CA LEU A 129 -11.87 -12.12 -12.76
C LEU A 129 -11.82 -10.68 -13.27
N PRO A 130 -11.58 -9.69 -12.38
CA PRO A 130 -11.33 -8.31 -12.79
C PRO A 130 -10.17 -8.22 -13.80
N GLY A 131 -10.26 -7.26 -14.72
CA GLY A 131 -9.17 -6.99 -15.67
C GLY A 131 -7.87 -6.66 -14.93
N GLY A 132 -6.76 -7.28 -15.34
CA GLY A 132 -5.46 -7.13 -14.65
C GLY A 132 -5.21 -8.12 -13.52
N ALA A 133 -6.21 -8.93 -13.09
CA ALA A 133 -6.00 -9.95 -12.06
C ALA A 133 -4.87 -10.94 -12.41
N TRP A 134 -4.78 -11.34 -13.68
CA TRP A 134 -3.68 -12.18 -14.18
C TRP A 134 -2.31 -11.50 -14.05
N ASN A 135 -2.24 -10.20 -14.33
CA ASN A 135 -1.00 -9.44 -14.23
C ASN A 135 -0.53 -9.30 -12.78
N TYR A 136 -1.46 -9.12 -11.83
CA TYR A 136 -1.13 -9.16 -10.40
C TYR A 136 -0.64 -10.55 -9.99
N TYR A 137 -1.38 -11.59 -10.37
CA TYR A 137 -1.04 -13.00 -10.11
C TYR A 137 0.37 -13.36 -10.63
N ALA A 138 0.72 -12.91 -11.82
CA ALA A 138 2.04 -13.13 -12.44
C ALA A 138 3.14 -12.17 -11.94
N GLY A 139 2.80 -11.19 -11.09
CA GLY A 139 3.76 -10.22 -10.57
C GLY A 139 4.26 -9.20 -11.61
N THR A 140 3.54 -9.02 -12.72
CA THR A 140 3.88 -8.05 -13.78
C THR A 140 3.29 -6.66 -13.50
N ILE A 141 2.39 -6.51 -12.53
CA ILE A 141 1.96 -5.22 -12.00
C ILE A 141 2.00 -5.24 -10.45
N PRO A 142 2.23 -4.10 -9.79
CA PRO A 142 2.53 -2.78 -10.37
C PRO A 142 3.86 -2.71 -11.13
N SER A 143 3.97 -1.79 -12.10
CA SER A 143 5.16 -1.66 -12.98
C SER A 143 6.43 -1.22 -12.24
N PHE A 144 6.29 -0.44 -11.17
CA PHE A 144 7.42 -0.05 -10.33
C PHE A 144 7.84 -1.21 -9.43
N CYS A 145 9.09 -1.67 -9.54
CA CYS A 145 9.60 -2.85 -8.84
C CYS A 145 8.73 -4.11 -9.08
N GLN A 146 8.48 -4.43 -10.36
CA GLN A 146 7.85 -5.70 -10.75
C GLN A 146 8.59 -6.88 -10.12
N SER A 147 7.86 -7.80 -9.51
CA SER A 147 8.47 -8.99 -8.91
C SER A 147 8.70 -10.09 -9.93
N ASN A 148 7.84 -10.18 -10.96
CA ASN A 148 7.74 -11.33 -11.88
C ASN A 148 7.66 -12.68 -11.13
N LYS A 149 7.05 -12.66 -9.95
CA LYS A 149 6.88 -13.79 -9.05
C LYS A 149 5.41 -14.18 -8.98
N VAL A 150 5.14 -15.46 -9.15
CA VAL A 150 3.78 -16.00 -9.25
C VAL A 150 3.19 -16.25 -7.86
N TRP A 151 1.94 -15.87 -7.68
CA TRP A 151 1.22 -16.07 -6.42
C TRP A 151 0.97 -17.56 -6.15
N GLY A 152 1.20 -18.00 -4.92
CA GLY A 152 1.11 -19.41 -4.51
C GLY A 152 2.34 -20.25 -4.88
N THR A 153 3.14 -19.83 -5.87
CA THR A 153 4.40 -20.50 -6.26
C THR A 153 5.60 -19.82 -5.61
N ASP A 154 5.71 -18.50 -5.77
CA ASP A 154 6.83 -17.68 -5.30
C ASP A 154 6.42 -16.73 -4.17
N ILE A 155 5.15 -16.34 -4.14
CA ILE A 155 4.56 -15.42 -3.17
C ILE A 155 3.51 -16.13 -2.33
N ASP A 156 3.68 -16.11 -1.02
CA ASP A 156 2.73 -16.65 -0.05
C ASP A 156 1.87 -15.55 0.57
N ASP A 157 2.42 -14.34 0.68
CA ASP A 157 1.85 -13.26 1.48
C ASP A 157 1.74 -11.95 0.68
N ILE A 158 0.54 -11.39 0.62
CA ILE A 158 0.24 -10.19 -0.16
C ILE A 158 -0.22 -9.10 0.80
N TYR A 159 0.33 -7.90 0.67
CA TYR A 159 -0.09 -6.71 1.38
C TYR A 159 -0.66 -5.69 0.42
N ALA A 160 -1.84 -5.13 0.72
CA ALA A 160 -2.47 -4.13 -0.11
C ALA A 160 -3.14 -3.04 0.74
N PRO A 161 -3.07 -1.76 0.33
CA PRO A 161 -3.97 -0.75 0.86
C PRO A 161 -5.36 -0.92 0.28
N VAL A 162 -6.39 -0.59 1.06
CA VAL A 162 -7.78 -0.60 0.63
C VAL A 162 -8.43 0.71 1.02
N ASN A 163 -9.03 1.40 0.06
CA ASN A 163 -9.87 2.56 0.32
C ASN A 163 -11.31 2.08 0.59
N PHE A 164 -11.66 1.99 1.86
CA PHE A 164 -12.98 1.62 2.34
C PHE A 164 -13.94 2.82 2.21
N THR A 165 -15.01 2.61 1.44
CA THR A 165 -16.09 3.58 1.19
C THR A 165 -15.65 4.97 0.72
N ASP A 166 -14.47 5.06 0.08
CA ASP A 166 -13.87 6.33 -0.39
C ASP A 166 -13.61 7.35 0.75
N THR A 167 -13.57 6.90 2.00
CA THR A 167 -13.43 7.77 3.18
C THR A 167 -12.42 7.29 4.20
N HIS A 168 -11.87 6.08 4.04
CA HIS A 168 -11.03 5.48 5.06
C HIS A 168 -10.03 4.48 4.47
N TRP A 169 -8.77 4.61 4.84
CA TRP A 169 -7.74 3.67 4.43
C TRP A 169 -7.55 2.57 5.47
N ILE A 170 -7.64 1.33 5.02
CA ILE A 170 -7.26 0.15 5.79
C ILE A 170 -6.12 -0.58 5.08
N ALA A 171 -5.39 -1.40 5.84
CA ALA A 171 -4.40 -2.30 5.27
C ALA A 171 -4.93 -3.73 5.29
N MET A 172 -4.69 -4.46 4.22
CA MET A 172 -5.08 -5.85 4.06
C MET A 172 -3.83 -6.72 3.92
N TRP A 173 -3.84 -7.87 4.58
CA TRP A 173 -2.86 -8.94 4.43
C TRP A 173 -3.58 -10.22 4.01
N ILE A 174 -3.24 -10.75 2.84
CA ILE A 174 -3.74 -12.03 2.33
C ILE A 174 -2.61 -13.05 2.46
N SER A 175 -2.87 -14.17 3.14
CA SER A 175 -1.97 -15.31 3.21
C SER A 175 -2.56 -16.45 2.37
N ILE A 176 -1.95 -16.73 1.22
CA ILE A 176 -2.42 -17.75 0.27
C ILE A 176 -2.36 -19.15 0.89
N PRO A 177 -1.24 -19.61 1.50
CA PRO A 177 -1.17 -20.95 2.07
C PRO A 177 -2.20 -21.19 3.18
N LYS A 178 -2.51 -20.13 3.95
CA LYS A 178 -3.46 -20.19 5.06
C LYS A 178 -4.90 -19.92 4.63
N ARG A 179 -5.12 -19.48 3.38
CA ARG A 179 -6.44 -19.01 2.89
C ARG A 179 -7.07 -17.97 3.81
N HIS A 180 -6.24 -17.12 4.40
CA HIS A 180 -6.66 -16.14 5.41
C HIS A 180 -6.46 -14.72 4.91
N ILE A 181 -7.43 -13.87 5.22
CA ILE A 181 -7.35 -12.42 5.02
C ILE A 181 -7.40 -11.76 6.39
N VAL A 182 -6.43 -10.90 6.67
CA VAL A 182 -6.35 -10.08 7.87
C VAL A 182 -6.52 -8.62 7.47
N VAL A 183 -7.45 -7.94 8.13
CA VAL A 183 -7.70 -6.51 7.93
C VAL A 183 -7.17 -5.74 9.14
N PHE A 184 -6.36 -4.73 8.87
CA PHE A 184 -5.87 -3.79 9.87
C PHE A 184 -6.62 -2.47 9.70
N ASP A 185 -7.49 -2.19 10.67
CA ASP A 185 -8.23 -0.94 10.77
C ASP A 185 -7.72 -0.12 11.97
N SER A 186 -7.31 1.12 11.71
CA SER A 186 -6.89 2.06 12.74
C SER A 186 -8.06 2.75 13.45
N ILE A 187 -9.28 2.66 12.90
CA ILE A 187 -10.52 3.22 13.44
C ILE A 187 -11.47 2.06 13.77
N CYS A 188 -11.40 1.55 15.00
CA CYS A 188 -12.14 0.37 15.45
C CYS A 188 -13.67 0.42 15.32
N SER A 189 -14.27 1.56 14.95
CA SER A 189 -15.72 1.73 14.82
C SER A 189 -16.25 1.70 13.38
N LYS A 190 -15.39 1.68 12.35
CA LYS A 190 -15.82 1.84 10.96
C LYS A 190 -16.11 0.53 10.23
N ILE A 191 -15.49 -0.58 10.65
CA ILE A 191 -15.72 -1.90 10.07
C ILE A 191 -16.30 -2.80 11.15
N SER A 192 -17.54 -3.25 10.94
CA SER A 192 -18.16 -4.29 11.78
C SER A 192 -17.76 -5.67 11.26
N PRO A 193 -17.52 -6.66 12.14
CA PRO A 193 -17.17 -8.03 11.76
C PRO A 193 -18.19 -8.72 10.84
#